data_AF-A0A556MRH1-F1
#
_entry.id   AF-A0A556MRH1-F1
#
_cell.length_a   1.000
_cell.length_b   1.000
_cell.length_c   1.000
_cell.angle_alpha   90.00
_cell.angle_beta   90.00
_cell.angle_gamma   90.00
#
_symmetry.space_group_name_H-M   'P 1'
#
loop_
_entity.id
_entity.type
_entity.pdbx_description
1 polymer ?
#
loop_
_entity_poly.entity_id
_entity_poly.type
_entity_poly.pdbx_seq_one_letter_code
_entity_poly.pdbx_strand_id
1 'polypeptide(L)'
;MLRTLLLLLFIISFSKGQAQGILDISGEIVFPFINYYSAYGMSHQSAKKSIRFYEKLYKEEKEKDELSDEMRLYALIKEKGLLFNPYIIVRGSLDEVTIVYMDSTTYQKTFIWNYKEEELRANQSYLWFYARATRLGENAYWLTDFYGIKLIRDTIRPKVVGKFAMDVYRK
;
A
#
# COMPACT_ATOMS: atom_id res chain seq x y z
N MET A 1 46.78 -14.87 -10.57
CA MET A 1 45.64 -15.61 -9.98
C MET A 1 44.83 -14.77 -8.99
N LEU A 2 45.44 -13.99 -8.09
CA LEU A 2 44.69 -13.16 -7.11
C LEU A 2 43.77 -12.09 -7.76
N ARG A 3 44.19 -11.49 -8.89
CA ARG A 3 43.38 -10.49 -9.63
C ARG A 3 42.11 -11.07 -10.26
N THR A 4 42.14 -12.33 -10.68
CA THR A 4 40.99 -13.00 -11.31
C THR A 4 39.92 -13.38 -10.27
N LEU A 5 40.36 -13.71 -9.04
CA LEU A 5 39.48 -14.05 -7.93
C LEU A 5 38.70 -12.83 -7.40
N LEU A 6 39.35 -11.67 -7.34
CA LEU A 6 38.73 -10.40 -6.93
C LEU A 6 37.66 -9.91 -7.91
N LEU A 7 37.85 -10.12 -9.21
CA LEU A 7 36.87 -9.77 -10.25
C LEU A 7 35.61 -10.66 -10.17
N LEU A 8 35.79 -11.96 -9.89
CA LEU A 8 34.68 -12.89 -9.68
C LEU A 8 33.88 -12.55 -8.41
N LEU A 9 34.54 -12.16 -7.32
CA LEU A 9 33.86 -11.68 -6.11
C LEU A 9 33.06 -10.39 -6.37
N PHE A 10 33.59 -9.46 -7.17
CA PHE A 10 32.88 -8.22 -7.52
C PHE A 10 31.63 -8.48 -8.38
N ILE A 11 31.68 -9.43 -9.31
CA ILE A 11 30.55 -9.80 -10.17
C ILE A 11 29.45 -10.50 -9.35
N ILE A 12 29.82 -11.38 -8.41
CA ILE A 12 28.84 -12.07 -7.54
C ILE A 12 28.17 -11.08 -6.57
N SER A 13 28.91 -10.08 -6.07
CA SER A 13 28.35 -9.01 -5.23
C SER A 13 27.37 -8.10 -5.99
N PHE A 14 27.58 -7.87 -7.30
CA PHE A 14 26.65 -7.07 -8.12
C PHE A 14 25.37 -7.83 -8.49
N SER A 15 25.41 -9.16 -8.61
CA SER A 15 24.21 -9.96 -8.95
C SER A 15 23.18 -10.09 -7.81
N LYS A 16 23.49 -9.65 -6.59
CA LYS A 16 22.50 -9.56 -5.50
C LYS A 16 21.80 -8.19 -5.42
N GLY A 17 22.20 -7.23 -6.25
CA GLY A 17 21.48 -5.97 -6.43
C GLY A 17 20.48 -6.08 -7.59
N GLN A 18 19.20 -5.82 -7.31
CA GLN A 18 18.15 -5.56 -8.30
C GLN A 18 17.65 -6.74 -9.15
N ALA A 19 16.91 -7.65 -8.51
CA ALA A 19 15.60 -7.98 -9.03
C ALA A 19 14.57 -7.16 -8.24
N GLN A 20 14.57 -5.85 -8.49
CA GLN A 20 13.47 -4.97 -8.10
C GLN A 20 12.32 -5.30 -9.06
N GLY A 21 11.75 -6.48 -8.84
CA GLY A 21 10.82 -7.12 -9.77
C GLY A 21 9.60 -6.26 -9.91
N ILE A 22 9.33 -5.85 -11.14
CA ILE A 22 8.00 -5.42 -11.51
C ILE A 22 7.11 -6.68 -11.45
N LEU A 23 6.05 -6.62 -10.66
CA LEU A 23 5.17 -7.75 -10.35
C LEU A 23 3.74 -7.41 -10.72
N ASP A 24 2.99 -8.39 -11.22
CA ASP A 24 1.54 -8.24 -11.38
C ASP A 24 0.88 -8.41 -10.00
N ILE A 25 0.10 -7.40 -9.61
CA ILE A 25 -0.66 -7.37 -8.36
C ILE A 25 -2.13 -7.54 -8.70
N SER A 26 -2.78 -8.48 -8.03
CA SER A 26 -4.22 -8.61 -8.08
C SER A 26 -4.80 -9.08 -6.76
N GLY A 27 -6.01 -8.62 -6.45
CA GLY A 27 -6.67 -8.98 -5.21
C GLY A 27 -7.87 -8.12 -4.89
N GLU A 28 -8.51 -8.42 -3.77
CA GLU A 28 -9.63 -7.64 -3.26
C GLU A 28 -9.15 -6.32 -2.67
N ILE A 29 -9.79 -5.22 -3.06
CA ILE A 29 -9.58 -3.93 -2.41
C ILE A 29 -10.15 -3.97 -1.00
N VAL A 30 -9.31 -3.66 -0.02
CA VAL A 30 -9.70 -3.47 1.37
C VAL A 30 -9.98 -2.00 1.62
N PHE A 31 -11.13 -1.70 2.23
CA PHE A 31 -11.51 -0.34 2.62
C PHE A 31 -11.13 -0.11 4.08
N PRO A 32 -10.04 0.64 4.37
CA PRO A 32 -9.68 0.91 5.75
C PRO A 32 -10.58 1.99 6.35
N PHE A 33 -10.85 1.87 7.64
CA PHE A 33 -11.58 2.87 8.44
C PHE A 33 -10.77 4.13 8.73
N ILE A 34 -9.44 4.00 8.79
CA ILE A 34 -8.53 5.07 9.14
C ILE A 34 -7.39 5.08 8.13
N ASN A 35 -7.02 6.29 7.69
CA ASN A 35 -5.91 6.48 6.76
C ASN A 35 -4.59 6.42 7.54
N TYR A 36 -3.99 5.24 7.59
CA TYR A 36 -2.75 5.01 8.34
C TYR A 36 -1.51 5.42 7.55
N TYR A 37 -1.52 5.28 6.23
CA TYR A 37 -0.28 5.22 5.45
C TYR A 37 -0.04 6.44 4.54
N SER A 38 -0.96 7.41 4.52
CA SER A 38 -0.76 8.64 3.74
C SER A 38 -1.55 9.82 4.31
N ALA A 39 -1.01 11.02 4.11
CA ALA A 39 -1.68 12.28 4.34
C ALA A 39 -2.42 12.81 3.08
N TYR A 40 -2.52 12.01 2.02
CA TYR A 40 -3.28 12.37 0.82
C TYR A 40 -4.73 12.71 1.16
N GLY A 41 -5.23 13.84 0.65
CA GLY A 41 -6.59 14.33 0.89
C GLY A 41 -6.81 14.99 2.27
N MET A 42 -5.83 14.96 3.17
CA MET A 42 -5.94 15.62 4.47
C MET A 42 -5.72 17.14 4.36
N SER A 43 -6.35 17.90 5.27
CA SER A 43 -6.01 19.32 5.45
C SER A 43 -4.57 19.46 5.94
N HIS A 44 -3.93 20.60 5.65
CA HIS A 44 -2.54 20.85 6.07
C HIS A 44 -2.33 20.67 7.58
N GLN A 45 -3.27 21.14 8.41
CA GLN A 45 -3.19 21.02 9.87
C GLN A 45 -3.31 19.56 10.32
N SER A 46 -4.25 18.80 9.75
CA SER A 46 -4.43 17.39 10.08
C SER A 46 -3.24 16.55 9.63
N ALA A 47 -2.73 16.77 8.41
CA ALA A 47 -1.54 16.11 7.89
C ALA A 47 -0.32 16.34 8.81
N LYS A 48 -0.08 17.61 9.19
CA LYS A 48 1.02 17.98 10.11
C LYS A 48 0.90 17.30 11.47
N LYS A 49 -0.32 17.19 12.01
CA LYS A 49 -0.57 16.51 13.29
C LYS A 49 -0.30 15.01 13.19
N SER A 50 -0.81 14.34 12.16
CA SER A 50 -0.60 12.90 11.95
C SER A 50 0.86 12.56 11.70
N ILE A 51 1.55 13.30 10.83
CA ILE A 51 2.97 13.07 10.56
C ILE A 51 3.79 13.22 11.84
N ARG A 52 3.55 14.27 12.63
CA ARG A 52 4.25 14.47 13.92
C ARG A 52 4.02 13.32 14.90
N PHE A 53 2.81 12.76 14.94
CA PHE A 53 2.49 11.62 15.79
C PHE A 53 3.31 10.39 15.40
N TYR A 54 3.33 10.03 14.10
CA TYR A 54 4.15 8.92 13.61
C TYR A 54 5.65 9.15 13.76
N GLU A 55 6.13 10.38 13.58
CA GLU A 55 7.55 10.71 13.82
C GLU A 55 7.96 10.47 15.27
N LYS A 56 7.06 10.80 16.20
CA LYS A 56 7.29 10.57 17.63
C LYS A 56 7.34 9.07 17.93
N LEU A 57 6.35 8.30 17.46
CA LEU A 57 6.32 6.84 17.66
C LEU A 57 7.55 6.16 17.04
N TYR A 58 7.89 6.50 15.80
CA TYR A 58 9.08 5.96 15.13
C TYR A 58 10.35 6.21 15.93
N LYS A 59 10.52 7.42 16.48
CA LYS A 59 11.68 7.75 17.31
C LYS A 59 11.72 6.90 18.58
N GLU A 60 10.59 6.78 19.28
CA GLU A 60 10.48 6.01 20.53
C GLU A 60 10.75 4.51 20.32
N GLU A 61 10.26 3.92 19.22
CA GLU A 61 10.52 2.52 18.89
C GLU A 61 11.95 2.29 18.42
N LYS A 62 12.50 3.21 17.62
CA LYS A 62 13.89 3.13 17.15
C LYS A 62 14.90 3.21 18.29
N GLU A 63 14.66 4.04 19.30
CA GLU A 63 15.52 4.14 20.48
C GLU A 63 15.55 2.84 21.30
N LYS A 64 14.53 2.00 21.18
CA LYS A 64 14.41 0.70 21.84
C LYS A 64 14.88 -0.48 20.99
N ASP A 65 15.23 -0.25 19.72
CA ASP A 65 15.50 -1.31 18.73
C ASP A 65 14.32 -2.28 18.52
N GLU A 66 13.09 -1.80 18.74
CA GLU A 66 11.84 -2.57 18.67
C GLU A 66 10.90 -2.00 17.60
N LEU A 67 11.41 -1.79 16.38
CA LEU A 67 10.55 -1.27 15.30
C LEU A 67 9.46 -2.28 14.92
N SER A 68 8.22 -1.85 15.02
CA SER A 68 7.06 -2.57 14.49
C SER A 68 7.06 -2.59 12.95
N ASP A 69 6.30 -3.49 12.34
CA ASP A 69 6.07 -3.50 10.88
C ASP A 69 5.49 -2.16 10.39
N GLU A 70 4.60 -1.57 11.20
CA GLU A 70 3.99 -0.28 10.90
C GLU A 70 5.03 0.85 10.87
N MET A 71 5.96 0.88 11.84
CA MET A 71 7.01 1.89 11.87
C MET A 71 8.10 1.66 10.79
N ARG A 72 8.37 0.40 10.43
CA ARG A 72 9.22 0.08 9.26
C ARG A 72 8.62 0.63 7.97
N LEU A 73 7.34 0.36 7.76
CA LEU A 73 6.59 0.87 6.62
C LEU A 73 6.55 2.41 6.62
N TYR A 74 6.27 3.04 7.76
CA TYR A 74 6.30 4.50 7.89
C TYR A 74 7.66 5.08 7.47
N ALA A 75 8.77 4.49 7.94
CA ALA A 75 10.11 4.91 7.58
C ALA A 75 10.36 4.78 6.07
N LEU A 76 9.94 3.67 5.47
CA LEU A 76 10.04 3.45 4.03
C LEU A 76 9.26 4.51 3.23
N ILE A 77 7.99 4.75 3.59
CA ILE A 77 7.13 5.74 2.91
C ILE A 77 7.74 7.13 2.98
N LYS A 78 8.29 7.50 4.15
CA LYS A 78 8.98 8.76 4.35
C LYS A 78 10.25 8.86 3.49
N GLU A 79 11.08 7.83 3.47
CA GLU A 79 12.29 7.76 2.64
C GLU A 79 11.96 7.92 1.14
N LYS A 80 10.87 7.29 0.69
CA LYS A 80 10.43 7.34 -0.71
C LYS A 80 9.61 8.60 -1.05
N GLY A 81 9.36 9.50 -0.10
CA GLY A 81 8.59 10.71 -0.32
C GLY A 81 7.09 10.48 -0.58
N LEU A 82 6.54 9.35 -0.13
CA LEU A 82 5.19 8.89 -0.45
C LEU A 82 4.12 9.32 0.56
N LEU A 83 4.48 10.11 1.58
CA LEU A 83 3.58 10.53 2.65
C LEU A 83 2.35 11.32 2.17
N PHE A 84 2.35 11.83 0.94
CA PHE A 84 1.22 12.56 0.35
C PHE A 84 0.66 11.88 -0.91
N ASN A 85 1.11 10.66 -1.22
CA ASN A 85 0.63 9.90 -2.36
C ASN A 85 -0.62 9.11 -1.97
N PRO A 86 -1.65 9.05 -2.84
CA PRO A 86 -2.73 8.10 -2.63
C PRO A 86 -2.21 6.66 -2.67
N TYR A 87 -2.89 5.79 -1.94
CA TYR A 87 -2.67 4.36 -1.99
C TYR A 87 -4.00 3.61 -1.95
N ILE A 88 -3.96 2.33 -2.31
CA ILE A 88 -5.01 1.37 -2.02
C ILE A 88 -4.44 0.18 -1.26
N ILE A 89 -5.28 -0.51 -0.51
CA ILE A 89 -4.92 -1.76 0.15
C ILE A 89 -5.51 -2.89 -0.66
N VAL A 90 -4.69 -3.87 -1.03
CA VAL A 90 -5.08 -5.03 -1.82
C VAL A 90 -4.79 -6.29 -1.02
N ARG A 91 -5.79 -7.14 -0.82
CA ARG A 91 -5.64 -8.47 -0.23
C ARG A 91 -5.56 -9.51 -1.36
N GLY A 92 -4.40 -10.14 -1.50
CA GLY A 92 -4.18 -11.20 -2.48
C GLY A 92 -4.84 -12.53 -2.08
N SER A 93 -4.70 -13.54 -2.94
CA SER A 93 -5.29 -14.88 -2.73
C SER A 93 -4.69 -15.69 -1.58
N LEU A 94 -3.52 -15.29 -1.07
CA LEU A 94 -2.86 -15.90 0.09
C LEU A 94 -3.07 -15.08 1.38
N ASP A 95 -4.11 -14.23 1.41
CA ASP A 95 -4.38 -13.26 2.47
C ASP A 95 -3.26 -12.25 2.75
N GLU A 96 -2.25 -12.18 1.87
CA GLU A 96 -1.22 -11.14 1.91
C GLU A 96 -1.85 -9.77 1.67
N VAL A 97 -1.62 -8.84 2.60
CA VAL A 97 -2.06 -7.45 2.51
C VAL A 97 -0.95 -6.61 1.91
N THR A 98 -1.25 -6.01 0.77
CA THR A 98 -0.33 -5.20 -0.02
C THR A 98 -0.81 -3.76 -0.08
N ILE A 99 0.12 -2.81 0.07
CA ILE A 99 -0.16 -1.37 -0.02
C ILE A 99 0.38 -0.85 -1.35
N VAL A 100 -0.52 -0.43 -2.23
CA VAL A 100 -0.16 0.01 -3.59
C VAL A 100 -0.28 1.53 -3.66
N TYR A 101 0.87 2.21 -3.64
CA TYR A 101 0.99 3.65 -3.88
C TYR A 101 0.89 3.98 -5.36
N MET A 102 0.36 5.16 -5.66
CA MET A 102 0.28 5.66 -7.03
C MET A 102 0.31 7.19 -7.06
N ASP A 103 0.42 7.77 -8.25
CA ASP A 103 0.21 9.19 -8.44
C ASP A 103 -1.28 9.55 -8.36
N SER A 104 -1.58 10.83 -8.11
CA SER A 104 -2.95 11.32 -7.97
C SER A 104 -3.79 11.12 -9.23
N THR A 105 -3.20 11.23 -10.42
CA THR A 105 -3.90 11.08 -11.70
C THR A 105 -4.32 9.63 -11.90
N THR A 106 -3.42 8.69 -11.63
CA THR A 106 -3.72 7.25 -11.71
C THR A 106 -4.72 6.84 -10.64
N TYR A 107 -4.59 7.37 -9.42
CA TYR A 107 -5.64 7.19 -8.40
C TYR A 107 -6.99 7.67 -8.92
N GLN A 108 -7.04 8.81 -9.60
CA GLN A 108 -8.30 9.31 -10.19
C GLN A 108 -8.91 8.34 -11.24
N LYS A 109 -8.11 7.52 -11.92
CA LYS A 109 -8.64 6.55 -12.90
C LYS A 109 -9.27 5.33 -12.24
N THR A 110 -9.00 5.09 -10.96
CA THR A 110 -9.54 3.92 -10.24
C THR A 110 -11.02 4.05 -9.91
N PHE A 111 -11.53 5.28 -9.78
CA PHE A 111 -12.90 5.55 -9.31
C PHE A 111 -13.28 4.85 -7.99
N ILE A 112 -12.30 4.42 -7.20
CA ILE A 112 -12.52 3.65 -5.97
C ILE A 112 -13.39 4.40 -4.95
N TRP A 113 -13.32 5.73 -4.92
CA TRP A 113 -14.13 6.60 -4.06
C TRP A 113 -15.63 6.58 -4.39
N ASN A 114 -16.03 6.10 -5.58
CA ASN A 114 -17.44 5.96 -5.93
C ASN A 114 -18.11 4.83 -5.15
N TYR A 115 -17.33 3.91 -4.58
CA TYR A 115 -17.83 2.78 -3.83
C TYR A 115 -17.87 3.09 -2.33
N LYS A 116 -18.72 2.35 -1.62
CA LYS A 116 -18.71 2.26 -0.17
C LYS A 116 -18.60 0.82 0.27
N GLU A 117 -17.81 0.54 1.30
CA GLU A 117 -17.68 -0.83 1.79
C GLU A 117 -19.05 -1.39 2.24
N GLU A 118 -19.85 -0.57 2.93
CA GLU A 118 -21.19 -0.94 3.38
C GLU A 118 -22.09 -1.39 2.22
N GLU A 119 -22.11 -0.62 1.13
CA GLU A 119 -22.95 -0.90 -0.04
C GLU A 119 -22.45 -2.16 -0.77
N LEU A 120 -21.13 -2.33 -0.88
CA LEU A 120 -20.53 -3.54 -1.44
C LEU A 120 -20.95 -4.78 -0.62
N ARG A 121 -20.81 -4.73 0.71
CA ARG A 121 -21.18 -5.86 1.60
C ARG A 121 -22.68 -6.14 1.59
N ALA A 122 -23.53 -5.12 1.62
CA ALA A 122 -24.99 -5.29 1.55
C ALA A 122 -25.42 -5.99 0.25
N ASN A 123 -24.74 -5.67 -0.85
CA ASN A 123 -24.97 -6.28 -2.17
C ASN A 123 -24.14 -7.56 -2.40
N GLN A 124 -23.48 -8.09 -1.36
CA GLN A 124 -22.62 -9.27 -1.44
C GLN A 124 -21.63 -9.16 -2.61
N SER A 125 -20.96 -8.02 -2.70
CA SER A 125 -20.04 -7.67 -3.77
C SER A 125 -18.74 -7.13 -3.20
N TYR A 126 -17.69 -7.11 -4.02
CA TYR A 126 -16.39 -6.51 -3.70
C TYR A 126 -15.70 -6.01 -4.96
N LEU A 127 -14.64 -5.22 -4.78
CA LEU A 127 -13.83 -4.73 -5.88
C LEU A 127 -12.56 -5.56 -5.98
N TRP A 128 -12.29 -6.10 -7.17
CA TRP A 128 -11.05 -6.78 -7.47
C TRP A 128 -10.16 -5.91 -8.34
N PHE A 129 -8.97 -5.62 -7.85
CA PHE A 129 -7.95 -4.80 -8.48
C PHE A 129 -6.99 -5.66 -9.31
N TYR A 130 -6.53 -5.13 -10.43
CA TYR A 130 -5.50 -5.72 -11.28
C TYR A 130 -4.55 -4.63 -11.77
N ALA A 131 -3.25 -4.86 -11.59
CA ALA A 131 -2.23 -3.92 -12.00
C ALA A 131 -0.85 -4.57 -12.07
N ARG A 132 0.13 -3.77 -12.46
CA ARG A 132 1.55 -4.06 -12.35
C ARG A 132 2.22 -3.00 -11.48
N ALA A 133 3.15 -3.41 -10.63
CA ALA A 133 3.80 -2.53 -9.69
C ALA A 133 5.23 -2.95 -9.35
N THR A 134 6.05 -1.99 -8.94
CA THR A 134 7.41 -2.22 -8.46
C THR A 134 7.41 -2.33 -6.95
N ARG A 135 8.05 -3.37 -6.41
CA ARG A 135 8.18 -3.54 -4.96
C ARG A 135 9.07 -2.46 -4.34
N LEU A 136 8.61 -1.84 -3.26
CA LEU A 136 9.34 -0.84 -2.48
C LEU A 136 9.98 -1.43 -1.21
N GLY A 137 9.36 -2.46 -0.63
CA GLY A 137 9.71 -3.04 0.68
C GLY A 137 8.48 -3.05 1.60
N GLU A 138 8.52 -3.74 2.76
CA GLU A 138 7.44 -3.70 3.78
C GLU A 138 6.00 -3.88 3.24
N ASN A 139 5.80 -4.78 2.26
CA ASN A 139 4.54 -4.99 1.54
C ASN A 139 3.98 -3.73 0.82
N ALA A 140 4.80 -2.70 0.63
CA ALA A 140 4.51 -1.51 -0.16
C ALA A 140 5.05 -1.64 -1.59
N TYR A 141 4.26 -1.12 -2.53
CA TYR A 141 4.52 -1.17 -3.96
C TYR A 141 4.18 0.17 -4.61
N TRP A 142 4.89 0.50 -5.68
CA TRP A 142 4.60 1.63 -6.55
C TRP A 142 3.94 1.15 -7.84
N LEU A 143 2.74 1.64 -8.11
CA LEU A 143 1.97 1.30 -9.30
C LEU A 143 2.69 1.77 -10.57
N THR A 144 2.98 0.83 -11.48
CA THR A 144 3.57 1.14 -12.80
C THR A 144 2.51 1.16 -13.88
N ASP A 145 1.65 0.15 -13.93
CA ASP A 145 0.58 0.03 -14.92
C ASP A 145 -0.74 -0.33 -14.23
N PHE A 146 -1.78 0.46 -14.47
CA PHE A 146 -3.13 0.16 -13.99
C PHE A 146 -3.91 -0.57 -15.07
N TYR A 147 -4.39 -1.79 -14.79
CA TYR A 147 -5.20 -2.56 -15.73
C TYR A 147 -6.70 -2.40 -15.50
N GLY A 148 -7.13 -2.32 -14.24
CA GLY A 148 -8.53 -2.04 -13.93
C GLY A 148 -8.98 -2.51 -12.55
N ILE A 149 -10.24 -2.19 -12.26
CA ILE A 149 -10.99 -2.70 -11.11
C ILE A 149 -12.28 -3.35 -11.64
N LYS A 150 -12.61 -4.52 -11.13
CA LYS A 150 -13.86 -5.23 -11.43
C LYS A 150 -14.72 -5.33 -10.18
N LEU A 151 -16.01 -5.01 -10.31
CA LEU A 151 -17.01 -5.34 -9.30
C LEU A 151 -17.38 -6.83 -9.43
N ILE A 152 -17.18 -7.60 -8.37
CA ILE A 152 -17.47 -9.04 -8.35
C ILE A 152 -18.58 -9.31 -7.33
N ARG A 153 -19.56 -10.12 -7.70
CA ARG A 153 -20.62 -10.61 -6.81
C ARG A 153 -20.22 -11.96 -6.21
N ASP A 154 -20.43 -12.12 -4.92
CA ASP A 154 -20.10 -13.31 -4.15
C ASP A 154 -21.24 -13.64 -3.18
N THR A 155 -22.10 -14.58 -3.58
CA THR A 155 -23.34 -14.91 -2.85
C THR A 155 -23.11 -15.61 -1.51
N ILE A 156 -21.90 -16.12 -1.24
CA ILE A 156 -21.56 -16.73 0.05
C ILE A 156 -21.01 -15.71 1.05
N ARG A 157 -20.66 -14.49 0.59
CA ARG A 157 -20.21 -13.41 1.46
C ARG A 157 -21.30 -13.03 2.47
N PRO A 158 -20.97 -12.88 3.76
CA PRO A 158 -21.92 -12.42 4.75
C PRO A 158 -22.51 -11.06 4.38
N LYS A 159 -23.84 -10.95 4.38
CA LYS A 159 -24.51 -9.65 4.32
C LYS A 159 -24.30 -8.97 5.65
N VAL A 160 -23.67 -7.80 5.63
CA VAL A 160 -23.52 -6.97 6.83
C VAL A 160 -24.46 -5.78 6.69
N VAL A 161 -25.44 -5.71 7.58
CA VAL A 161 -26.44 -4.63 7.66
C VAL A 161 -26.08 -3.74 8.84
N GLY A 162 -24.98 -3.02 8.74
CA GLY A 162 -24.49 -2.14 9.80
C GLY A 162 -23.71 -0.97 9.20
N LYS A 163 -23.82 0.21 9.84
CA LYS A 163 -23.00 1.36 9.48
C LYS A 163 -21.56 1.13 9.96
N PHE A 164 -20.62 1.15 9.03
CA PHE A 164 -19.18 1.04 9.25
C PHE A 164 -18.54 2.37 8.81
N ALA A 165 -17.62 2.87 9.63
CA ALA A 165 -17.12 4.25 9.57
C ALA A 165 -16.51 4.66 8.21
N MET A 166 -16.38 5.97 8.00
CA MET A 166 -16.00 6.63 6.73
C MET A 166 -14.87 5.94 5.96
N ASP A 167 -15.15 5.57 4.71
CA ASP A 167 -14.16 5.05 3.77
C ASP A 167 -13.06 6.09 3.49
N VAL A 168 -11.81 5.74 3.80
CA VAL A 168 -10.60 6.58 3.60
C VAL A 168 -10.43 7.06 2.16
N TYR A 169 -11.06 6.40 1.20
CA TYR A 169 -10.92 6.72 -0.23
C TYR A 169 -11.76 7.92 -0.68
N ARG A 170 -12.69 8.41 0.14
CA ARG A 170 -13.55 9.55 -0.19
C ARG A 170 -12.88 10.86 0.27
N LYS A 171 -12.79 11.82 -0.66
CA LYS A 171 -12.41 13.21 -0.36
C LYS A 171 -13.58 13.96 0.28
#